data_AF-A0A1W9UMA3-F1
#
_entry.id   AF-A0A1W9UMA3-F1
#
_cell.length_a   1.000
_cell.length_b   1.000
_cell.length_c   1.000
_cell.angle_alpha   90.00
_cell.angle_beta   90.00
_cell.angle_gamma   90.00
#
_symmetry.space_group_name_H-M   'P 1'
#
loop_
_entity.id
_entity.type
_entity.pdbx_description
1 polymer ?
#
loop_
_entity_poly.entity_id
_entity_poly.type
_entity_poly.pdbx_seq_one_letter_code
_entity_poly.pdbx_strand_id
1 'polypeptide(L)'
;MHLLNRLSTLEQQLFCYLDDGPLKSILLERYLDEADAHDDIMELDLDASLLIKNSVNGSTATIMLRLEYDEFLYQTTLCPTALDTEQSAELLALLNLHGPKQTTTKTSSNKNIIRKKQGENLLNVAQASKALGLSQRQIKRIIPCSEIRIVDNYTSKSIEDYYWDTQLIQRFSRLRQQQQQGCRYSDDDINYVAKKCCEEDVKWARDTIAIFLRQCTKE
;
A
#
# COMPACT_ATOMS: atom_id res chain seq x y z
N MET A 1 20.71 -3.66 21.16
CA MET A 1 19.87 -2.95 22.16
C MET A 1 18.93 -1.90 21.54
N HIS A 2 19.34 -1.11 20.54
CA HIS A 2 18.49 -0.05 19.97
C HIS A 2 17.19 -0.54 19.31
N LEU A 3 17.21 -1.67 18.61
CA LEU A 3 16.03 -2.24 17.95
C LEU A 3 14.94 -2.67 18.94
N LEU A 4 15.28 -3.45 19.96
CA LEU A 4 14.33 -3.91 20.98
C LEU A 4 13.69 -2.73 21.72
N ASN A 5 14.48 -1.71 22.07
CA ASN A 5 13.95 -0.48 22.67
C ASN A 5 12.99 0.22 21.70
N ARG A 6 13.33 0.33 20.42
CA ARG A 6 12.44 0.97 19.44
C ARG A 6 11.14 0.19 19.24
N LEU A 7 11.22 -1.13 19.16
CA LEU A 7 10.06 -2.02 19.07
C LEU A 7 9.16 -1.88 20.31
N SER A 8 9.73 -1.74 21.51
CA SER A 8 8.95 -1.52 22.73
C SER A 8 8.20 -0.18 22.76
N THR A 9 8.67 0.82 22.01
CA THR A 9 8.00 2.14 21.88
C THR A 9 6.86 2.17 20.85
N LEU A 10 6.59 1.06 20.15
CA LEU A 10 5.42 0.95 19.28
C LEU A 10 4.17 0.77 20.13
N GLU A 11 3.40 1.85 20.28
CA GLU A 11 2.07 1.83 20.93
C GLU A 11 0.99 1.19 20.02
N GLN A 12 1.25 1.08 18.72
CA GLN A 12 0.33 0.55 17.71
C GLN A 12 1.03 -0.45 16.79
N GLN A 13 0.23 -1.27 16.11
CA GLN A 13 0.73 -2.19 15.09
C GLN A 13 1.29 -1.39 13.91
N LEU A 14 2.46 -1.77 13.41
CA LEU A 14 3.05 -1.18 12.21
C LEU A 14 2.83 -2.11 11.02
N PHE A 15 2.32 -1.57 9.92
CA PHE A 15 2.22 -2.28 8.65
C PHE A 15 2.91 -1.47 7.55
N CYS A 16 3.78 -2.09 6.77
CA CYS A 16 4.40 -1.49 5.59
C CYS A 16 4.75 -2.56 4.54
N TYR A 17 4.84 -2.15 3.28
CA TYR A 17 5.43 -2.97 2.23
C TYR A 17 6.95 -2.88 2.30
N LEU A 18 7.62 -3.96 1.94
CA LEU A 18 9.07 -4.06 1.87
C LEU A 18 9.51 -3.90 0.41
N ASP A 19 10.49 -3.03 0.21
CA ASP A 19 11.25 -2.99 -1.02
C ASP A 19 12.23 -4.18 -1.07
N ASP A 20 13.01 -4.31 -2.14
CA ASP A 20 14.08 -5.30 -2.20
C ASP A 20 15.15 -5.00 -1.15
N GLY A 21 15.39 -5.97 -0.27
CA GLY A 21 16.28 -5.80 0.87
C GLY A 21 16.39 -7.04 1.76
N PRO A 22 17.28 -6.99 2.78
CA PRO A 22 17.55 -8.12 3.69
C PRO A 22 16.31 -8.79 4.30
N LEU A 23 15.28 -8.02 4.68
CA LEU A 23 14.03 -8.55 5.25
C LEU A 23 13.18 -9.30 4.21
N LYS A 24 13.17 -8.85 2.96
CA LYS A 24 12.51 -9.56 1.85
C LYS A 24 13.30 -10.80 1.46
N SER A 25 14.63 -10.74 1.46
CA SER A 25 15.51 -11.88 1.16
C SER A 25 15.33 -13.04 2.13
N ILE A 26 15.38 -12.81 3.45
CA ILE A 26 15.18 -13.89 4.44
C ILE A 26 13.78 -14.51 4.36
N LEU A 27 12.79 -13.72 3.97
CA LEU A 27 11.42 -14.20 3.80
C LEU A 27 11.31 -15.14 2.59
N LEU A 28 11.98 -14.80 1.49
CA LEU A 28 12.08 -15.65 0.30
C LEU A 28 12.86 -16.93 0.59
N GLU A 29 14.00 -16.84 1.30
CA GLU A 29 14.81 -17.99 1.72
C GLU A 29 14.00 -18.97 2.57
N ARG A 30 13.27 -18.48 3.58
CA ARG A 30 12.41 -19.34 4.42
C ARG A 30 11.30 -20.03 3.64
N TYR A 31 10.71 -19.32 2.68
CA TYR A 31 9.69 -19.92 1.83
C TYR A 31 10.29 -20.99 0.91
N LEU A 32 11.45 -20.74 0.30
CA LEU A 32 12.20 -21.72 -0.50
C LEU A 32 12.53 -22.99 0.31
N ASP A 33 13.03 -22.81 1.53
CA ASP A 33 13.38 -23.90 2.44
C ASP A 33 12.16 -24.72 2.89
N GLU A 34 11.02 -24.07 3.18
CA GLU A 34 9.81 -24.74 3.67
C GLU A 34 8.97 -25.38 2.56
N ALA A 35 8.98 -24.80 1.35
CA ALA A 35 8.18 -25.25 0.23
C ALA A 35 8.88 -26.29 -0.65
N ASP A 36 10.18 -26.53 -0.45
CA ASP A 36 11.04 -27.33 -1.34
C ASP A 36 10.90 -26.89 -2.82
N ALA A 37 10.56 -25.61 -3.03
CA ALA A 37 10.06 -25.05 -4.28
C ALA A 37 11.08 -24.09 -4.89
N HIS A 38 12.32 -24.57 -5.06
CA HIS A 38 13.44 -23.77 -5.55
C HIS A 38 13.18 -23.18 -6.95
N ASP A 39 12.34 -23.83 -7.76
CA ASP A 39 12.12 -23.47 -9.16
C ASP A 39 10.85 -22.62 -9.40
N ASP A 40 9.87 -22.59 -8.49
CA ASP A 40 8.55 -21.95 -8.74
C ASP A 40 8.52 -20.44 -8.45
N ILE A 41 9.55 -19.91 -7.77
CA ILE A 41 9.55 -18.53 -7.24
C ILE A 41 10.22 -17.55 -8.21
N MET A 42 11.16 -18.01 -9.04
CA MET A 42 11.98 -17.13 -9.88
C MET A 42 11.19 -16.39 -10.97
N GLU A 43 9.96 -16.81 -11.27
CA GLU A 43 9.10 -16.18 -12.27
C GLU A 43 8.04 -15.22 -11.67
N LEU A 44 7.91 -15.15 -10.34
CA LEU A 44 6.86 -14.37 -9.68
C LEU A 44 7.42 -13.07 -9.08
N ASP A 45 6.85 -11.94 -9.49
CA ASP A 45 7.09 -10.63 -8.86
C ASP A 45 6.35 -10.57 -7.52
N LEU A 46 6.93 -11.22 -6.50
CA LEU A 46 6.32 -11.35 -5.16
C LEU A 46 6.40 -10.03 -4.38
N ASP A 47 5.24 -9.54 -3.96
CA ASP A 47 5.16 -8.42 -3.02
C ASP A 47 5.48 -8.93 -1.60
N ALA A 48 6.27 -8.19 -0.84
CA ALA A 48 6.57 -8.49 0.55
C ALA A 48 5.98 -7.44 1.48
N SER A 49 5.33 -7.87 2.57
CA SER A 49 4.80 -6.98 3.60
C SER A 49 5.28 -7.36 5.00
N LEU A 50 5.41 -6.34 5.84
CA LEU A 50 5.85 -6.42 7.22
C LEU A 50 4.73 -5.93 8.14
N LEU A 51 4.39 -6.74 9.12
CA LEU A 51 3.44 -6.43 10.18
C LEU A 51 4.10 -6.64 11.54
N ILE A 52 4.30 -5.57 12.30
CA ILE A 52 4.84 -5.64 13.66
C ILE A 52 3.69 -5.49 14.65
N LYS A 53 3.50 -6.50 15.50
CA LYS A 53 2.52 -6.46 16.59
C LYS A 53 3.25 -6.41 17.93
N ASN A 54 2.99 -5.36 18.71
CA ASN A 54 3.44 -5.32 20.10
C ASN A 54 2.37 -5.98 20.99
N SER A 55 2.78 -6.92 21.85
CA SER A 55 1.87 -7.52 22.82
C SER A 55 1.65 -6.54 23.98
N VAL A 56 0.39 -6.17 24.23
CA VAL A 56 -0.03 -5.23 25.28
C VAL A 56 0.44 -5.67 26.68
N ASN A 57 0.79 -6.95 26.86
CA ASN A 57 1.21 -7.52 28.14
C ASN A 57 2.72 -7.79 28.26
N GLY A 58 3.55 -7.15 27.41
CA GLY A 58 4.94 -6.83 27.73
C GLY A 58 5.93 -8.00 27.80
N SER A 59 6.25 -8.64 26.68
CA SER A 59 7.53 -9.38 26.62
C SER A 59 8.24 -9.37 25.28
N THR A 60 7.54 -9.42 24.15
CA THR A 60 8.22 -9.49 22.85
C THR A 60 7.33 -8.92 21.75
N ALA A 61 7.86 -7.98 20.98
CA ALA A 61 7.26 -7.59 19.71
C ALA A 61 7.34 -8.78 18.74
N THR A 62 6.23 -9.10 18.10
CA THR A 62 6.14 -10.13 17.07
C THR A 62 6.29 -9.47 15.71
N ILE A 63 7.27 -9.90 14.93
CA ILE A 63 7.51 -9.43 13.56
C ILE A 63 6.93 -10.48 12.63
N MET A 64 5.85 -10.14 11.94
CA MET A 64 5.24 -11.01 10.93
C MET A 64 5.62 -10.50 9.55
N LEU A 65 6.16 -11.40 8.73
CA LEU A 65 6.51 -11.14 7.34
C LEU A 65 5.58 -11.95 6.45
N ARG A 66 5.20 -11.37 5.30
CA ARG A 66 4.28 -12.00 4.35
C ARG A 66 4.76 -11.82 2.91
N LEU A 67 4.78 -12.91 2.15
CA LEU A 67 4.88 -12.89 0.70
C LEU A 67 3.49 -13.02 0.11
N GLU A 68 3.16 -12.15 -0.83
CA GLU A 68 1.83 -12.04 -1.40
C GLU A 68 1.93 -11.90 -2.92
N TYR A 69 1.19 -12.73 -3.64
CA TYR A 69 1.01 -12.60 -5.10
C TYR A 69 -0.34 -13.17 -5.51
N ASP A 70 -1.26 -12.31 -5.93
CA ASP A 70 -2.64 -12.70 -6.28
C ASP A 70 -3.34 -13.47 -5.14
N GLU A 71 -3.65 -14.77 -5.33
CA GLU A 71 -4.23 -15.64 -4.29
C GLU A 71 -3.17 -16.33 -3.40
N PHE A 72 -1.88 -16.21 -3.74
CA PHE A 72 -0.79 -16.76 -2.96
C PHE A 72 -0.49 -15.89 -1.74
N LEU A 73 -0.47 -16.53 -0.57
CA LEU A 73 -0.05 -15.93 0.70
C LEU A 73 0.84 -16.90 1.45
N TYR A 74 2.10 -16.52 1.64
CA TYR A 74 3.00 -17.17 2.58
C TYR A 74 3.26 -16.21 3.76
N GLN A 75 3.27 -16.73 4.99
CA GLN A 75 3.51 -15.92 6.17
C GLN A 75 4.48 -16.63 7.12
N THR A 76 5.43 -15.87 7.66
CA THR A 76 6.34 -16.37 8.69
C THR A 76 6.49 -15.32 9.79
N THR A 77 6.94 -15.78 10.96
CA THR A 77 7.18 -14.91 12.11
C THR A 77 8.65 -14.90 12.46
N LEU A 78 9.23 -13.70 12.59
CA LEU A 78 10.59 -13.48 13.04
C LEU A 78 10.61 -13.07 14.51
N CYS A 79 11.57 -13.65 15.24
CA CYS A 79 11.92 -13.16 16.56
C CYS A 79 12.89 -11.98 16.41
N PRO A 80 12.65 -10.81 17.03
CA PRO A 80 13.56 -9.67 16.94
C PRO A 80 15.00 -9.95 17.37
N THR A 81 15.21 -10.96 18.23
CA THR A 81 16.55 -11.36 18.70
C THR A 81 17.27 -12.31 17.73
N ALA A 82 16.57 -12.84 16.73
CA ALA A 82 17.12 -13.75 15.72
C ALA A 82 17.50 -13.02 14.43
N LEU A 83 17.28 -11.70 14.36
CA LEU A 83 17.67 -10.89 13.21
C LEU A 83 19.18 -10.65 13.22
N ASP A 84 19.80 -10.75 12.05
CA ASP A 84 21.19 -10.35 11.88
C ASP A 84 21.34 -8.81 11.90
N THR A 85 22.56 -8.33 11.66
CA THR A 85 22.86 -6.90 11.73
C THR A 85 22.19 -6.10 10.61
N GLU A 86 22.11 -6.65 9.40
CA GLU A 86 21.57 -5.97 8.22
C GLU A 86 20.05 -5.89 8.29
N GLN A 87 19.40 -7.01 8.65
CA GLN A 87 17.96 -7.09 8.90
C GLN A 87 17.54 -6.17 10.04
N SER A 88 18.34 -6.12 11.12
CA SER A 88 18.09 -5.22 12.25
C SER A 88 18.21 -3.74 11.84
N ALA A 89 19.15 -3.41 10.96
CA ALA A 89 19.35 -2.05 10.48
C ALA A 89 18.21 -1.59 9.56
N GLU A 90 17.78 -2.44 8.63
CA GLU A 90 16.64 -2.19 7.75
C GLU A 90 15.35 -2.01 8.56
N LEU A 91 15.09 -2.91 9.52
CA LEU A 91 13.94 -2.81 10.41
C LEU A 91 13.96 -1.52 11.23
N LEU A 92 15.13 -1.12 11.74
CA LEU A 92 15.30 0.17 12.43
C LEU A 92 15.00 1.36 11.51
N ALA A 93 15.44 1.32 10.25
CA ALA A 93 15.16 2.37 9.28
C ALA A 93 13.65 2.48 9.01
N LEU A 94 12.96 1.36 8.81
CA LEU A 94 11.50 1.30 8.65
C LEU A 94 10.77 1.82 9.88
N LEU A 95 11.22 1.47 11.09
CA LEU A 95 10.68 1.98 12.36
C LEU A 95 10.92 3.48 12.57
N ASN A 96 11.98 4.04 11.98
CA ASN A 96 12.24 5.47 12.03
C ASN A 96 11.43 6.24 10.99
N LEU A 97 11.18 5.63 9.83
CA LEU A 97 10.39 6.20 8.75
C LEU A 97 8.88 6.18 9.07
N HIS A 98 8.40 5.07 9.63
CA HIS A 98 6.96 4.82 9.83
C HIS A 98 6.53 4.75 11.29
N GLY A 99 7.46 4.65 12.25
CA GLY A 99 7.13 4.63 13.67
C GLY A 99 6.91 6.04 14.26
N PRO A 100 6.25 6.14 15.43
CA PRO A 100 5.98 7.43 16.07
C PRO A 100 7.28 8.18 16.37
N LYS A 101 7.40 9.42 15.90
CA LYS A 101 8.50 10.31 16.26
C LYS A 101 8.41 10.58 17.77
N GLN A 102 9.51 10.44 18.50
CA GLN A 102 9.56 10.87 19.91
C GLN A 102 9.22 12.36 19.97
N THR A 103 8.00 12.71 20.39
CA THR A 103 7.58 14.10 20.54
C THR A 103 7.52 14.46 22.01
N THR A 104 8.38 15.39 22.41
CA THR A 104 8.25 16.16 23.64
C THR A 104 6.94 16.94 23.61
N THR A 105 6.15 16.78 24.67
CA THR A 105 4.81 17.30 24.92
C THR A 105 4.63 18.80 24.59
N LYS A 106 3.56 19.13 23.86
CA LYS A 106 2.78 20.37 24.04
C LYS A 106 1.37 20.24 23.44
N THR A 107 0.40 20.52 24.29
CA THR A 107 -1.05 20.54 24.09
C THR A 107 -1.48 21.62 23.10
N SER A 108 -2.24 21.27 22.05
CA SER A 108 -3.28 22.15 21.50
C SER A 108 -4.22 21.45 20.51
N SER A 109 -5.53 21.52 20.81
CA SER A 109 -6.65 21.69 19.87
C SER A 109 -6.76 20.75 18.66
N ASN A 110 -7.59 19.71 18.79
CA ASN A 110 -8.16 18.91 17.70
C ASN A 110 -8.65 19.79 16.54
N LYS A 111 -7.94 19.80 15.41
CA LYS A 111 -8.42 20.32 14.14
C LYS A 111 -8.37 19.19 13.12
N ASN A 112 -9.54 18.68 12.74
CA ASN A 112 -9.70 17.83 11.57
C ASN A 112 -9.27 18.63 10.33
N ILE A 113 -8.10 18.33 9.78
CA ILE A 113 -7.64 18.94 8.52
C ILE A 113 -8.17 18.08 7.38
N ILE A 114 -9.37 18.38 6.91
CA ILE A 114 -9.82 17.92 5.61
C ILE A 114 -9.07 18.75 4.56
N ARG A 115 -8.08 18.18 3.87
CA ARG A 115 -7.53 18.77 2.64
C ARG A 115 -8.53 18.53 1.50
N LYS A 116 -9.62 19.31 1.45
CA LYS A 116 -10.66 19.18 0.42
C LYS A 116 -10.43 20.15 -0.73
N LYS A 117 -10.56 19.66 -1.97
CA LYS A 117 -11.41 20.35 -2.95
C LYS A 117 -12.85 19.98 -2.57
N GLN A 118 -13.71 20.96 -2.30
CA GLN A 118 -15.13 20.67 -2.10
C GLN A 118 -15.73 20.15 -3.40
N GLY A 119 -16.11 18.88 -3.44
CA GLY A 119 -16.88 18.27 -4.53
C GLY A 119 -17.74 17.15 -3.97
N GLU A 120 -19.05 17.23 -4.20
CA GLU A 120 -20.08 16.32 -3.67
C GLU A 120 -20.06 14.91 -4.30
N ASN A 121 -19.03 14.53 -5.05
CA ASN A 121 -19.01 13.32 -5.87
C ASN A 121 -17.72 12.52 -5.68
N LEU A 122 -17.52 12.01 -4.47
CA LEU A 122 -16.39 11.13 -4.14
C LEU A 122 -16.90 9.73 -3.77
N LEU A 123 -16.29 8.71 -4.35
CA LEU A 123 -16.50 7.31 -4.01
C LEU A 123 -15.40 6.87 -3.04
N ASN A 124 -15.77 6.23 -1.94
CA ASN A 124 -14.78 5.58 -1.08
C ASN A 124 -14.16 4.35 -1.79
N VAL A 125 -13.08 3.82 -1.21
CA VAL A 125 -12.36 2.67 -1.80
C VAL A 125 -13.25 1.46 -2.09
N ALA A 126 -14.23 1.17 -1.23
CA ALA A 126 -15.13 0.02 -1.42
C ALA A 126 -16.12 0.25 -2.57
N GLN A 127 -16.63 1.47 -2.73
CA GLN A 127 -17.51 1.84 -3.83
C GLN A 127 -16.77 1.87 -5.17
N ALA A 128 -15.57 2.45 -5.19
CA ALA A 128 -14.77 2.60 -6.39
C ALA A 128 -14.21 1.24 -6.88
N SER A 129 -13.75 0.37 -5.97
CA SER A 129 -13.32 -1.00 -6.28
C SER A 129 -14.44 -1.82 -6.90
N LYS A 130 -15.64 -1.78 -6.29
CA LYS A 130 -16.84 -2.46 -6.82
C LYS A 130 -17.23 -1.96 -8.21
N ALA A 131 -17.16 -0.63 -8.45
CA ALA A 131 -17.54 -0.05 -9.73
C ALA A 131 -16.60 -0.45 -10.88
N LEU A 132 -15.32 -0.69 -10.60
CA LEU A 132 -14.33 -1.08 -11.59
C LEU A 132 -14.13 -2.59 -11.69
N GLY A 133 -14.71 -3.38 -10.77
CA GLY A 133 -14.44 -4.81 -10.65
C GLY A 133 -12.96 -5.07 -10.38
N LEU A 134 -12.36 -4.27 -9.50
CA LEU A 134 -10.97 -4.40 -9.07
C LEU A 134 -10.93 -4.58 -7.56
N SER A 135 -9.88 -5.18 -7.02
CA SER A 135 -9.65 -5.21 -5.59
C SER A 135 -9.33 -3.80 -5.05
N GLN A 136 -9.58 -3.58 -3.75
CA GLN A 136 -9.24 -2.30 -3.10
C GLN A 136 -7.73 -1.99 -3.13
N ARG A 137 -6.88 -3.02 -3.26
CA ARG A 137 -5.43 -2.86 -3.44
C ARG A 137 -5.11 -2.42 -4.87
N GLN A 138 -5.70 -3.08 -5.86
CA GLN A 138 -5.51 -2.75 -7.27
C GLN A 138 -5.92 -1.31 -7.56
N ILE A 139 -7.05 -0.84 -7.05
CA ILE A 139 -7.47 0.54 -7.32
C ILE A 139 -6.50 1.59 -6.74
N LYS A 140 -5.96 1.35 -5.53
CA LYS A 140 -4.94 2.23 -4.91
C LYS A 140 -3.64 2.26 -5.70
N ARG A 141 -3.23 1.13 -6.27
CA ARG A 141 -2.01 1.01 -7.08
C ARG A 141 -2.18 1.64 -8.47
N ILE A 142 -3.32 1.40 -9.11
CA ILE A 142 -3.57 1.77 -10.51
C ILE A 142 -4.00 3.23 -10.64
N ILE A 143 -4.83 3.73 -9.72
CA ILE A 143 -5.40 5.08 -9.77
C ILE A 143 -4.92 5.87 -8.54
N PRO A 144 -3.71 6.46 -8.56
CA PRO A 144 -3.11 7.10 -7.38
C PRO A 144 -3.67 8.50 -7.07
N CYS A 145 -4.54 9.06 -7.93
CA CYS A 145 -5.18 10.37 -7.75
C CYS A 145 -6.39 10.33 -6.80
N SER A 146 -6.24 9.61 -5.69
CA SER A 146 -7.22 9.56 -4.61
C SER A 146 -7.08 10.75 -3.67
N GLU A 147 -8.19 11.31 -3.22
CA GLU A 147 -8.22 12.15 -2.03
C GLU A 147 -8.06 11.27 -0.78
N ILE A 148 -7.22 11.73 0.15
CA ILE A 148 -6.88 10.99 1.35
C ILE A 148 -7.49 11.70 2.55
N ARG A 149 -8.33 10.99 3.30
CA ARG A 149 -8.81 11.46 4.59
C ARG A 149 -7.80 11.04 5.65
N ILE A 150 -7.23 12.04 6.33
CA ILE A 150 -6.23 11.84 7.38
C ILE A 150 -6.89 12.17 8.71
N VAL A 151 -6.81 11.25 9.66
CA VAL A 151 -7.16 11.52 11.06
C VAL A 151 -5.90 11.99 11.75
N ASP A 152 -5.97 13.19 12.31
CA ASP A 152 -4.92 13.75 13.16
C ASP A 152 -5.25 13.41 14.61
N ASN A 153 -4.75 12.28 15.07
CA ASN A 153 -4.74 11.96 16.49
C ASN A 153 -3.42 12.51 17.06
N TYR A 154 -3.45 13.10 18.27
CA TYR A 154 -2.37 13.84 18.94
C TYR A 154 -0.91 13.33 18.76
N THR A 155 -0.71 12.05 18.45
CA THR A 155 0.59 11.38 18.31
C THR A 155 0.88 10.84 16.90
N SER A 156 -0.10 10.79 15.99
CA SER A 156 0.06 10.21 14.66
C SER A 156 -0.98 10.71 13.66
N LYS A 157 -0.52 11.08 12.47
CA LYS A 157 -1.38 11.24 11.29
C LYS A 157 -1.52 9.89 10.60
N SER A 158 -2.72 9.31 10.62
CA SER A 158 -3.02 8.07 9.90
C SER A 158 -3.98 8.35 8.76
N ILE A 159 -3.77 7.64 7.65
CA ILE A 159 -4.74 7.63 6.54
C ILE A 159 -5.93 6.79 6.99
N GLU A 160 -7.08 7.42 7.13
CA GLU A 160 -8.34 6.77 7.49
C GLU A 160 -8.99 6.16 6.26
N ASP A 161 -9.04 6.90 5.15
CA ASP A 161 -9.74 6.48 3.95
C ASP A 161 -9.18 7.11 2.68
N TYR A 162 -9.47 6.43 1.56
CA TYR A 162 -9.17 6.87 0.20
C TYR A 162 -10.47 7.11 -0.57
N TYR A 163 -10.51 8.20 -1.32
CA TYR A 163 -11.66 8.64 -2.07
C TYR A 163 -11.28 8.98 -3.52
N TRP A 164 -12.12 8.63 -4.48
CA TRP A 164 -11.91 8.96 -5.89
C TRP A 164 -13.07 9.76 -6.44
N ASP A 165 -12.78 10.67 -7.37
CA ASP A 165 -13.79 11.40 -8.12
C ASP A 165 -14.71 10.42 -8.88
N THR A 166 -16.02 10.54 -8.67
CA THR A 166 -17.01 9.65 -9.31
C THR A 166 -16.90 9.69 -10.84
N GLN A 167 -16.64 10.85 -11.45
CA GLN A 167 -16.51 10.97 -12.90
C GLN A 167 -15.26 10.26 -13.41
N LEU A 168 -14.17 10.31 -12.63
CA LEU A 168 -12.95 9.57 -12.94
C LEU A 168 -13.22 8.06 -12.95
N ILE A 169 -13.89 7.54 -11.92
CA ILE A 169 -14.26 6.12 -11.84
C ILE A 169 -15.20 5.72 -12.98
N GLN A 170 -16.20 6.56 -13.31
CA GLN A 170 -17.07 6.32 -14.47
C GLN A 170 -16.28 6.30 -15.78
N ARG A 171 -15.26 7.14 -15.93
CA ARG A 171 -14.39 7.17 -17.12
C ARG A 171 -13.62 5.85 -17.26
N PHE A 172 -12.99 5.37 -16.20
CA PHE A 172 -12.31 4.07 -16.19
C PHE A 172 -13.27 2.91 -16.46
N SER A 173 -14.47 2.93 -15.89
CA SER A 173 -15.51 1.93 -16.18
C SER A 173 -15.90 1.91 -17.66
N ARG A 174 -16.08 3.09 -18.28
CA ARG A 174 -16.32 3.22 -19.73
C ARG A 174 -15.16 2.67 -20.56
N LEU A 175 -13.92 2.99 -20.17
CA LEU A 175 -12.72 2.51 -20.86
C LEU A 175 -12.65 0.98 -20.86
N ARG A 176 -12.99 0.33 -19.75
CA ARG A 176 -13.11 -1.14 -19.66
C ARG A 176 -14.16 -1.69 -20.64
N GLN A 177 -15.35 -1.09 -20.66
CA GLN A 177 -16.42 -1.50 -21.58
C GLN A 177 -16.03 -1.33 -23.06
N GLN A 178 -15.38 -0.22 -23.40
CA GLN A 178 -14.90 0.05 -24.76
C GLN A 178 -13.84 -0.98 -25.19
N GLN A 179 -12.92 -1.34 -24.30
CA GLN A 179 -11.91 -2.37 -24.58
C GLN A 179 -12.56 -3.74 -24.83
N GLN A 180 -13.57 -4.12 -24.05
CA GLN A 180 -14.33 -5.36 -24.27
C GLN A 180 -15.06 -5.38 -25.62
N GLN A 181 -15.37 -4.21 -26.18
CA GLN A 181 -15.94 -4.03 -27.52
C GLN A 181 -14.87 -3.88 -28.62
N GLY A 182 -13.58 -4.02 -28.29
CA GLY A 182 -12.46 -3.89 -29.24
C GLY A 182 -12.10 -2.44 -29.61
N CYS A 183 -12.66 -1.45 -28.92
CA CYS A 183 -12.34 -0.04 -29.13
C CYS A 183 -11.11 0.39 -28.32
N ARG A 184 -10.30 1.28 -28.90
CA ARG A 184 -9.18 1.92 -28.20
C ARG A 184 -9.65 3.17 -27.46
N TYR A 185 -8.94 3.52 -26.39
CA TYR A 185 -9.15 4.78 -25.67
C TYR A 185 -8.73 5.97 -26.55
N SER A 186 -9.44 7.09 -26.39
CA SER A 186 -9.23 8.31 -27.19
C SER A 186 -8.24 9.26 -26.53
N ASP A 187 -7.73 10.25 -27.28
CA ASP A 187 -6.91 11.32 -26.71
C ASP A 187 -7.68 12.15 -25.66
N ASP A 188 -9.01 12.27 -25.79
CA ASP A 188 -9.88 12.89 -24.79
C ASP A 188 -9.92 12.11 -23.47
N ASP A 189 -9.73 10.79 -23.50
CA ASP A 189 -9.62 9.98 -22.30
C ASP A 189 -8.27 10.21 -21.62
N ILE A 190 -7.19 10.24 -22.40
CA ILE A 190 -5.84 10.50 -21.91
C ILE A 190 -5.76 11.89 -21.30
N ASN A 191 -6.24 12.92 -22.00
CA ASN A 191 -6.22 14.31 -21.52
C ASN A 191 -7.07 14.50 -20.26
N TYR A 192 -8.21 13.81 -20.17
CA TYR A 192 -9.05 13.84 -18.98
C TYR A 192 -8.32 13.24 -17.77
N VAL A 193 -7.72 12.06 -17.91
CA VAL A 193 -6.94 11.41 -16.85
C VAL A 193 -5.72 12.27 -16.51
N ALA A 194 -5.05 12.85 -17.50
CA ALA A 194 -3.88 13.70 -17.31
C ALA A 194 -4.19 14.89 -16.41
N LYS A 195 -5.27 15.61 -16.73
CA LYS A 195 -5.75 16.75 -15.96
C LYS A 195 -6.20 16.38 -14.54
N LYS A 196 -6.78 15.19 -14.38
CA LYS A 196 -7.36 14.75 -13.09
C LYS A 196 -6.35 14.10 -12.17
N CYS A 197 -5.30 13.46 -12.70
CA CYS A 197 -4.47 12.55 -11.92
C CYS A 197 -2.98 12.85 -11.89
N CYS A 198 -2.45 13.60 -12.87
CA CYS A 198 -1.00 13.75 -13.01
C CYS A 198 -0.59 15.10 -13.58
N GLU A 199 -1.25 16.18 -13.15
CA GLU A 199 -0.84 17.56 -13.48
C GLU A 199 -0.61 17.80 -14.98
N GLU A 200 -1.48 17.23 -15.82
CA GLU A 200 -1.41 17.30 -17.29
C GLU A 200 -0.30 16.45 -17.94
N ASP A 201 0.35 15.54 -17.20
CA ASP A 201 1.27 14.54 -17.77
C ASP A 201 0.52 13.47 -18.60
N VAL A 202 0.47 13.72 -19.91
CA VAL A 202 -0.17 12.85 -20.91
C VAL A 202 0.50 11.48 -21.00
N LYS A 203 1.82 11.38 -20.80
CA LYS A 203 2.54 10.10 -20.90
C LYS A 203 2.14 9.21 -19.73
N TRP A 204 2.19 9.77 -18.54
CA TRP A 204 1.80 9.06 -17.33
C TRP A 204 0.33 8.63 -17.38
N ALA A 205 -0.57 9.51 -17.84
CA ALA A 205 -1.98 9.18 -18.00
C ALA A 205 -2.22 8.00 -18.97
N ARG A 206 -1.47 7.96 -20.08
CA ARG A 206 -1.52 6.85 -21.03
C ARG A 206 -1.06 5.54 -20.39
N ASP A 207 0.02 5.57 -19.63
CA ASP A 207 0.56 4.40 -18.92
C ASP A 207 -0.43 3.89 -17.88
N THR A 208 -1.05 4.79 -17.11
CA THR A 208 -2.11 4.45 -16.14
C THR A 208 -3.30 3.76 -16.79
N ILE A 209 -3.81 4.31 -17.91
CA ILE A 209 -4.91 3.69 -18.66
C ILE A 209 -4.48 2.32 -19.18
N ALA A 210 -3.28 2.18 -19.73
CA ALA A 210 -2.78 0.91 -20.25
C ALA A 210 -2.65 -0.15 -19.14
N ILE A 211 -2.13 0.22 -17.96
CA ILE A 211 -2.02 -0.67 -16.80
C ILE A 211 -3.41 -1.10 -16.33
N PHE A 212 -4.35 -0.16 -16.20
CA PHE A 212 -5.74 -0.46 -15.83
C PHE A 212 -6.36 -1.49 -16.79
N LEU A 213 -6.29 -1.22 -18.09
CA LEU A 213 -6.90 -2.07 -19.11
C LEU A 213 -6.26 -3.46 -19.18
N ARG A 214 -4.95 -3.59 -18.93
CA ARG A 214 -4.28 -4.91 -18.83
C ARG A 214 -4.77 -5.73 -17.64
N GLN A 215 -5.03 -5.07 -16.51
CA GLN A 215 -5.55 -5.73 -15.31
C GLN A 215 -6.98 -6.22 -15.50
N CYS A 216 -7.79 -5.51 -16.29
CA CYS A 216 -9.15 -5.92 -16.61
C CYS A 216 -9.26 -7.06 -17.64
N THR A 217 -8.19 -7.43 -18.34
CA THR A 217 -8.17 -8.52 -19.33
C THR A 217 -7.59 -9.84 -18.80
N LYS A 218 -7.14 -9.88 -17.54
CA LYS A 218 -6.60 -11.10 -16.90
C LYS A 218 -7.68 -11.98 -16.23
N GLU A 219 -8.96 -11.66 -16.42
CA GLU A 219 -10.12 -12.51 -16.09
C GLU A 219 -10.53 -13.35 -17.30
#